data_AF-R5EJ21-F1
#
_entry.id   AF-R5EJ21-F1
#
_cell.length_a   1.000
_cell.length_b   1.000
_cell.length_c   1.000
_cell.angle_alpha   90.00
_cell.angle_beta   90.00
_cell.angle_gamma   90.00
#
_symmetry.space_group_name_H-M   'P 1'
#
loop_
_entity.id
_entity.type
_entity.pdbx_description
1 polymer ?
#
loop_
_entity_poly.entity_id
_entity_poly.type
_entity_poly.pdbx_seq_one_letter_code
_entity_poly.pdbx_strand_id
1 'polypeptide(L)' 'MEKFIVTPKEDKTVTMTIRIDRALQEEYNRLAAKTNRSRNELIGMALQYALDHMELKNCGETGNLQPL' A
#
# COMPACT_ATOMS: atom_id res chain seq x y z
N MET A 1 10.11 32.39 30.21
CA MET A 1 10.20 32.14 28.76
C MET A 1 10.06 30.65 28.55
N GLU A 2 8.99 30.22 27.90
CA GLU A 2 8.82 28.83 27.52
C GLU A 2 9.70 28.54 26.30
N LYS A 3 10.48 27.46 26.37
CA LYS A 3 11.37 27.06 25.28
C LYS A 3 10.59 26.16 24.33
N PHE A 4 10.62 26.48 23.03
CA PHE A 4 10.16 25.59 21.98
C PHE A 4 11.25 24.56 21.68
N ILE A 5 11.07 23.33 22.16
CA ILE A 5 12.03 22.24 21.95
C ILE A 5 11.71 21.56 20.61
N VAL A 6 12.63 21.67 19.65
CA VAL A 6 12.52 20.97 18.36
C VAL A 6 13.12 19.58 18.49
N THR A 7 12.31 18.54 18.30
CA THR A 7 12.77 17.15 18.25
C THR A 7 13.18 16.76 16.83
N PRO A 8 14.22 15.90 16.66
CA PRO A 8 14.56 15.36 15.35
C PRO A 8 13.37 14.67 14.69
N LYS A 9 13.25 14.82 13.37
CA LYS A 9 12.19 14.19 12.59
C LYS A 9 12.42 12.68 12.53
N GLU A 10 11.42 11.90 12.94
CA GLU A 10 11.42 10.46 12.72
C GLU A 10 10.85 10.17 11.32
N ASP A 11 11.71 9.77 10.39
CA ASP A 11 11.30 9.42 9.03
C ASP A 11 10.69 8.01 8.99
N LYS A 12 9.41 7.89 9.40
CA LYS A 12 8.65 6.63 9.40
C LYS A 12 8.00 6.29 8.05
N THR A 13 8.07 7.20 7.08
CA THR A 13 7.38 7.08 5.80
C THR A 13 8.36 7.14 4.64
N VAL A 14 8.20 6.24 3.67
CA VAL A 14 9.00 6.21 2.44
C VAL A 14 8.12 6.58 1.24
N THR A 15 8.65 7.38 0.32
CA THR A 15 7.97 7.69 -0.94
C THR A 15 8.18 6.57 -1.94
N MET A 16 7.10 6.05 -2.51
CA MET A 16 7.13 5.03 -3.55
C MET A 16 6.41 5.53 -4.81
N THR A 17 7.00 5.27 -5.98
CA THR A 17 6.38 5.56 -7.28
C THR A 17 5.81 4.28 -7.86
N ILE A 18 4.51 4.26 -8.12
CA ILE A 18 3.80 3.11 -8.71
C ILE A 18 3.04 3.53 -9.97
N ARG A 19 2.87 2.59 -10.91
CA ARG A 19 2.00 2.77 -12.07
C ARG A 19 0.69 2.03 -11.81
N ILE A 20 -0.43 2.72 -11.98
CA ILE A 20 -1.78 2.16 -11.82
C ILE A 20 -2.67 2.60 -12.98
N ASP A 21 -3.77 1.87 -13.19
CA ASP A 21 -4.80 2.27 -14.15
C ASP A 21 -5.42 3.62 -13.74
N ARG A 22 -5.81 4.43 -14.73
CA ARG A 22 -6.54 5.67 -14.56
C ARG A 22 -7.86 5.45 -13.81
N ALA A 23 -8.58 4.38 -14.11
CA ALA A 23 -9.86 4.08 -13.47
C ALA A 23 -9.70 3.90 -11.95
N LEU A 24 -8.65 3.19 -11.54
CA LEU A 24 -8.32 2.98 -10.13
C LEU A 24 -7.96 4.30 -9.43
N GLN A 25 -7.18 5.17 -10.09
CA GLN A 25 -6.87 6.50 -9.55
C GLN A 25 -8.15 7.33 -9.33
N GLU A 26 -9.09 7.29 -10.28
CA GLU A 26 -10.35 8.04 -10.18
C GLU A 26 -11.25 7.54 -9.05
N GLU A 27 -11.25 6.24 -8.78
CA GLU A 27 -11.93 5.67 -7.61
C GLU A 27 -11.35 6.19 -6.29
N TYR A 28 -10.03 6.19 -6.15
CA TYR A 28 -9.37 6.76 -4.98
C TYR A 28 -9.64 8.27 -4.84
N ASN A 29 -9.70 9.02 -5.96
CA ASN A 29 -10.07 10.43 -5.92
C ASN A 29 -11.50 10.63 -5.37
N ARG A 30 -12.47 9.83 -5.82
CA ARG A 30 -13.85 9.88 -5.31
C ARG A 30 -13.93 9.50 -3.84
N LEU A 31 -13.17 8.48 -3.42
CA LEU A 31 -13.15 8.01 -2.03
C LEU A 31 -12.51 9.05 -1.09
N ALA A 32 -11.41 9.67 -1.52
CA ALA A 32 -10.75 10.75 -0.80
C ALA A 32 -11.72 11.92 -0.51
N ALA A 33 -12.48 12.34 -1.54
CA ALA A 33 -13.48 13.40 -1.40
C ALA A 33 -14.61 13.04 -0.41
N LYS A 34 -15.02 11.77 -0.35
CA LYS A 34 -16.09 11.30 0.56
C LYS A 34 -15.62 11.12 2.00
N THR A 35 -14.36 10.76 2.20
CA THR A 35 -13.81 10.37 3.52
C THR A 35 -12.98 11.44 4.19
N ASN A 36 -12.71 12.55 3.49
CA ASN A 36 -11.78 13.60 3.92
C ASN A 36 -10.38 13.05 4.27
N ARG A 37 -9.93 12.03 3.52
CA ARG A 37 -8.59 11.44 3.62
C ARG A 37 -7.81 11.67 2.34
N SER A 38 -6.48 11.70 2.45
CA SER A 38 -5.64 11.73 1.25
C SER A 38 -5.67 10.39 0.52
N ARG A 39 -5.35 10.42 -0.79
CA ARG A 39 -5.21 9.20 -1.60
C ARG A 39 -4.11 8.29 -1.05
N ASN A 40 -3.01 8.87 -0.58
CA ASN A 40 -1.87 8.12 -0.07
C ASN A 40 -2.23 7.37 1.22
N GLU A 41 -3.03 7.97 2.11
CA GLU A 41 -3.55 7.28 3.28
C GLU A 41 -4.45 6.10 2.89
N LEU A 42 -5.38 6.31 1.97
CA LEU A 42 -6.29 5.25 1.50
C LEU A 42 -5.53 4.11 0.82
N ILE A 43 -4.55 4.44 -0.03
CA ILE A 43 -3.68 3.45 -0.67
C ILE A 43 -2.85 2.71 0.37
N GLY A 44 -2.28 3.40 1.35
CA GLY A 44 -1.52 2.77 2.44
C GLY A 44 -2.36 1.77 3.24
N MET A 45 -3.59 2.15 3.59
CA MET A 45 -4.55 1.26 4.27
C MET A 45 -4.91 0.05 3.39
N ALA A 46 -5.15 0.27 2.10
CA ALA A 46 -5.48 -0.81 1.16
C ALA A 46 -4.29 -1.77 0.95
N LEU A 47 -3.06 -1.26 0.89
CA LEU A 47 -1.85 -2.08 0.78
C LEU A 47 -1.64 -2.93 2.05
N GLN A 48 -1.82 -2.35 3.23
CA GLN A 48 -1.75 -3.11 4.49
C GLN A 48 -2.81 -4.21 4.52
N TYR A 49 -4.06 -3.86 4.21
CA TYR A 49 -5.15 -4.83 4.14
C TYR A 49 -4.82 -5.96 3.15
N ALA A 50 -4.32 -5.62 1.96
CA ALA A 50 -3.95 -6.62 0.96
C ALA A 50 -2.88 -7.57 1.48
N LEU A 51 -1.86 -7.09 2.19
CA LEU A 51 -0.84 -7.95 2.81
C LEU A 51 -1.42 -8.87 3.88
N ASP A 52 -2.32 -8.35 4.73
CA ASP A 52 -2.94 -9.12 5.81
C ASP A 52 -3.82 -10.27 5.29
N HIS A 53 -4.34 -10.15 4.07
CA HIS A 53 -5.26 -11.10 3.44
C HIS A 53 -4.65 -11.84 2.25
N MET A 54 -3.36 -11.66 1.98
CA MET A 54 -2.70 -12.33 0.87
C MET A 54 -2.30 -13.75 1.29
N GLU A 55 -2.79 -14.74 0.55
CA GLU A 55 -2.32 -16.12 0.70
C GLU A 55 -1.24 -16.42 -0.32
N LEU A 56 -0.08 -16.87 0.17
CA LEU A 56 0.98 -17.41 -0.68
C LEU A 56 0.65 -18.86 -1.02
N LYS A 57 0.27 -19.14 -2.27
CA LYS A 57 0.33 -20.51 -2.78
C LYS A 57 1.79 -20.85 -3.04
N ASN A 58 2.30 -21.90 -2.38
CA ASN A 58 3.63 -22.42 -2.63
C ASN A 58 3.83 -22.65 -4.13
N CYS A 59 4.80 -21.95 -4.72
CA CYS A 59 5.28 -22.28 -6.06
C CYS A 59 6.09 -23.58 -5.94
N GLY A 60 5.42 -24.73 -5.95
CA GLY A 60 6.08 -26.01 -5.64
C GLY A 60 5.28 -27.29 -5.82
N GLU A 61 4.08 -27.28 -6.39
CA GLU A 61 3.34 -28.52 -6.70
C GLU A 61 3.25 -28.76 -8.22
N THR A 62 4.30 -29.42 -8.71
CA THR A 62 4.27 -30.51 -9.70
C THR A 62 3.37 -30.34 -10.93
N GLY A 63 3.90 -29.67 -11.96
CA GLY A 63 3.62 -30.04 -13.34
C GLY A 63 4.51 -31.25 -13.70
N ASN A 64 3.90 -32.43 -13.81
CA ASN A 64 4.51 -33.70 -14.20
C ASN A 64 5.61 -33.56 -15.29
N LEU A 65 6.88 -33.76 -14.93
CA LEU A 65 7.80 -34.45 -15.83
C LEU A 65 7.53 -35.94 -15.65
N GLN A 66 6.76 -36.53 -16.58
CA GLN A 66 6.73 -37.98 -16.70
C GLN A 66 8.09 -38.45 -17.23
N PRO A 67 8.74 -39.44 -16.62
CA PRO A 67 9.86 -40.10 -17.28
C PRO A 67 9.31 -41.13 -18.27
N LEU A 68 9.53 -40.87 -19.57
CA LEU A 68 9.85 -41.85 -20.61
C LEU A 68 10.36 -41.10 -21.85
#